data_AF-A0A4P2VBM0-F1
#
_entry.id   AF-A0A4P2VBM0-F1
#
_cell.length_a   1.000
_cell.length_b   1.000
_cell.length_c   1.000
_cell.angle_alpha   90.00
_cell.angle_beta   90.00
_cell.angle_gamma   90.00
#
_symmetry.space_group_name_H-M   'P 1'
#
loop_
_entity.id
_entity.type
_entity.pdbx_description
1 polymer ?
#
loop_
_entity_poly.entity_id
_entity_poly.type
_entity_poly.pdbx_seq_one_letter_code
_entity_poly.pdbx_strand_id
1 'polypeptide(L)'
;MRQELDELLKALVGKIEGLKEGLDPEVLSRWYREIEDLARKRAPDDLKEKINVIQDPDLPMKFRIHASRRAVPFVVDAIESNLPKMPLVTKIYFMLVENTIWEEYNKGSSS
;
A
#
# COMPACT_ATOMS: atom_id res chain seq x y z
N MET A 1 -18.04 9.87 -31.89
CA MET A 1 -19.26 10.10 -31.09
C MET A 1 -19.74 8.88 -30.30
N ARG A 2 -20.30 7.81 -30.91
CA ARG A 2 -20.78 6.63 -30.14
C ARG A 2 -19.65 5.85 -29.44
N GLN A 3 -18.54 5.60 -30.14
CA GLN A 3 -17.36 4.94 -29.54
C GLN A 3 -16.73 5.77 -28.41
N GLU A 4 -16.65 7.09 -28.56
CA GLU A 4 -16.11 7.97 -27.51
C GLU A 4 -16.98 7.95 -26.26
N LEU A 5 -18.30 7.86 -26.41
CA LEU A 5 -19.23 7.74 -25.30
C LEU A 5 -19.09 6.39 -24.58
N ASP A 6 -18.91 5.30 -25.32
CA ASP A 6 -18.71 3.96 -24.77
C ASP A 6 -17.41 3.85 -23.96
N GLU A 7 -16.32 4.44 -24.46
CA GLU A 7 -15.04 4.49 -23.73
C GLU A 7 -15.11 5.37 -22.48
N LEU A 8 -15.85 6.49 -22.54
CA LEU A 8 -16.13 7.32 -21.37
C LEU A 8 -16.93 6.56 -20.30
N LEU A 9 -17.97 5.84 -20.71
CA LEU A 9 -18.80 5.02 -19.83
C LEU A 9 -17.98 3.91 -19.17
N LYS A 10 -17.15 3.19 -19.91
CA LYS A 10 -16.23 2.20 -19.34
C LYS A 10 -15.27 2.80 -18.32
N ALA A 11 -14.66 3.94 -18.64
CA ALA A 11 -13.77 4.62 -17.72
C ALA A 11 -14.49 5.08 -16.45
N LEU A 12 -15.76 5.49 -16.56
CA LEU A 12 -16.59 5.89 -15.43
C LEU A 12 -16.98 4.70 -14.55
N VAL A 13 -17.41 3.59 -15.16
CA VAL A 13 -17.76 2.35 -14.47
C VAL A 13 -16.55 1.81 -13.71
N GLY A 14 -15.38 1.72 -14.35
CA GLY A 14 -14.15 1.27 -13.68
C GLY A 14 -13.73 2.18 -12.52
N LYS A 15 -13.99 3.49 -12.60
CA LYS A 15 -13.80 4.40 -11.46
C LYS A 15 -14.79 4.12 -10.33
N ILE A 16 -16.06 3.89 -10.64
CA ILE A 16 -17.10 3.60 -9.64
C ILE A 16 -16.82 2.25 -8.94
N GLU A 17 -16.42 1.23 -9.69
CA GLU A 17 -16.02 -0.08 -9.15
C GLU A 17 -14.77 0.06 -8.26
N GLY A 18 -13.75 0.78 -8.73
CA GLY A 18 -12.56 1.09 -7.92
C GLY A 18 -12.85 1.91 -6.65
N LEU A 19 -13.92 2.71 -6.63
CA LEU A 19 -14.39 3.39 -5.42
C LEU A 19 -15.08 2.43 -4.43
N LYS A 20 -15.85 1.45 -4.94
CA LYS A 20 -16.54 0.44 -4.12
C LYS A 20 -15.57 -0.58 -3.52
N GLU A 21 -14.58 -1.02 -4.30
CA GLU A 21 -13.70 -2.13 -3.94
C GLU A 21 -12.31 -1.69 -3.47
N GLY A 22 -11.96 -0.41 -3.58
CA GLY A 22 -10.60 0.06 -3.29
C GLY A 22 -10.15 -0.09 -1.83
N LEU A 23 -11.09 -0.34 -0.91
CA LEU A 23 -10.84 -0.68 0.50
C LEU A 23 -11.30 -2.10 0.85
N ASP A 24 -11.55 -2.94 -0.15
CA ASP A 24 -11.83 -4.35 0.09
C ASP A 24 -10.61 -5.00 0.79
N PRO A 25 -10.82 -5.75 1.89
CA PRO A 25 -9.70 -6.36 2.62
C PRO A 25 -8.81 -7.27 1.77
N GLU A 26 -9.36 -7.94 0.75
CA GLU A 26 -8.60 -8.80 -0.15
C GLU A 26 -7.75 -7.98 -1.12
N VAL A 27 -8.26 -6.83 -1.58
CA VAL A 27 -7.51 -5.87 -2.38
C VAL A 27 -6.35 -5.30 -1.56
N LEU A 28 -6.61 -4.85 -0.33
CA LEU A 28 -5.56 -4.33 0.56
C LEU A 28 -4.53 -5.41 0.90
N SER A 29 -4.95 -6.63 1.21
CA SER A 29 -4.06 -7.76 1.48
C SER A 29 -3.13 -8.09 0.31
N ARG A 30 -3.62 -7.96 -0.92
CA ARG A 30 -2.78 -8.11 -2.13
C ARG A 30 -1.73 -7.00 -2.23
N TRP A 31 -2.13 -5.75 -2.02
CA TRP A 31 -1.19 -4.63 -2.08
C TRP A 31 -0.15 -4.64 -0.97
N TYR A 32 -0.54 -4.99 0.26
CA TYR A 32 0.41 -5.15 1.36
C TYR A 32 1.46 -6.22 1.08
N ARG A 33 1.07 -7.35 0.47
CA ARG A 33 2.02 -8.39 0.02
C ARG A 33 2.96 -7.89 -1.06
N GLU A 34 2.45 -7.22 -2.08
CA GLU A 34 3.28 -6.64 -3.16
C GLU A 34 4.30 -5.63 -2.61
N ILE A 35 3.88 -4.81 -1.63
CA ILE A 35 4.76 -3.84 -0.97
C ILE A 35 5.82 -4.55 -0.13
N GLU A 36 5.44 -5.55 0.66
CA GLU A 36 6.37 -6.35 1.45
C GLU A 36 7.42 -7.04 0.57
N ASP A 37 6.98 -7.72 -0.50
CA ASP A 37 7.85 -8.44 -1.42
C ASP A 37 8.83 -7.49 -2.12
N LEU A 38 8.35 -6.34 -2.58
CA LEU A 38 9.20 -5.33 -3.23
C LEU A 38 10.21 -4.72 -2.24
N ALA A 39 9.77 -4.41 -1.01
CA ALA A 39 10.64 -3.87 0.02
C ALA A 39 11.74 -4.88 0.40
N ARG A 40 11.38 -6.16 0.60
CA ARG A 40 12.34 -7.26 0.85
C ARG A 40 13.28 -7.46 -0.33
N LYS A 41 12.81 -7.34 -1.57
CA LYS A 41 13.65 -7.48 -2.77
C LYS A 41 14.71 -6.39 -2.87
N ARG A 42 14.38 -5.15 -2.46
CA ARG A 42 15.27 -3.98 -2.53
C ARG A 42 16.19 -3.86 -1.31
N ALA A 43 15.78 -4.42 -0.17
CA ALA A 43 16.56 -4.38 1.06
C ALA A 43 17.82 -5.27 0.99
N PRO A 44 18.93 -4.86 1.61
CA PRO A 44 20.06 -5.74 1.91
C PRO A 44 19.65 -6.98 2.71
N ASP A 45 20.40 -8.07 2.57
CA ASP A 45 20.05 -9.38 3.16
C ASP A 45 19.81 -9.33 4.68
N ASP A 46 20.57 -8.51 5.42
CA ASP A 46 20.42 -8.35 6.89
C ASP A 46 19.09 -7.68 7.29
N LEU A 47 18.45 -6.97 6.36
CA LEU A 47 17.19 -6.25 6.59
C LEU A 47 15.96 -6.96 6.04
N LYS A 48 16.12 -7.95 5.15
CA LYS A 48 14.99 -8.67 4.53
C LYS A 48 14.07 -9.32 5.55
N GLU A 49 14.63 -9.96 6.58
CA GLU A 49 13.86 -10.60 7.65
C GLU A 49 13.27 -9.59 8.65
N LYS A 50 13.68 -8.31 8.55
CA LYS A 50 13.21 -7.23 9.42
C LYS A 50 12.07 -6.43 8.81
N ILE A 51 11.48 -6.91 7.71
CA ILE A 51 10.30 -6.33 7.05
C ILE A 51 9.24 -7.44 7.04
N ASN A 52 8.08 -7.21 7.62
CA ASN A 52 6.96 -8.17 7.61
C ASN A 52 5.63 -7.43 7.74
N VAL A 53 4.60 -7.88 7.03
CA VAL A 53 3.23 -7.37 7.20
C VAL A 53 2.32 -8.48 7.72
N ILE A 54 1.64 -8.22 8.84
CA ILE A 54 0.71 -9.16 9.47
C ILE A 54 -0.70 -8.59 9.40
N GLN A 55 -1.58 -9.25 8.67
CA GLN A 55 -3.01 -9.00 8.71
C GLN A 55 -3.62 -9.66 9.94
N ASP A 56 -4.46 -8.93 10.67
CA ASP A 56 -5.19 -9.46 11.83
C ASP A 56 -6.27 -10.45 11.35
N PRO A 57 -6.32 -11.68 11.91
CA PRO A 57 -7.21 -12.73 11.42
C PRO A 57 -8.69 -12.46 11.71
N ASP A 58 -8.98 -11.72 12.79
CA ASP A 58 -10.36 -11.40 13.20
C ASP A 58 -10.80 -10.03 12.68
N LEU A 59 -9.84 -9.17 12.33
CA LEU A 59 -10.07 -7.81 11.84
C LEU A 59 -9.43 -7.65 10.46
N PRO A 60 -10.14 -7.99 9.36
CA PRO A 60 -9.53 -8.09 8.03
C PRO A 60 -9.00 -6.75 7.48
N MET A 61 -9.43 -5.62 8.05
CA MET A 61 -8.92 -4.28 7.71
C MET A 61 -7.70 -3.84 8.52
N LYS A 62 -7.26 -4.63 9.50
CA LYS A 62 -6.19 -4.27 10.42
C LYS A 62 -4.90 -4.96 10.01
N PHE A 63 -3.90 -4.15 9.68
CA PHE A 63 -2.58 -4.60 9.27
C PHE A 63 -1.53 -4.05 10.22
N ARG A 64 -0.50 -4.84 10.49
CA ARG A 64 0.69 -4.44 11.25
C ARG A 64 1.92 -4.56 10.37
N ILE A 65 2.60 -3.45 10.16
CA ILE A 65 3.89 -3.40 9.47
C ILE A 65 4.99 -3.46 10.52
N HIS A 66 5.78 -4.52 10.50
CA HIS A 66 6.98 -4.66 11.31
C HIS A 66 8.20 -4.35 10.45
N ALA A 67 8.84 -3.21 10.72
CA ALA A 67 10.07 -2.79 10.05
C ALA A 67 11.10 -2.33 11.08
N SER A 68 12.36 -2.77 10.97
CA SER A 68 13.44 -2.09 11.70
C SER A 68 13.61 -0.65 11.20
N ARG A 69 14.15 0.25 12.03
CA ARG A 69 14.37 1.65 11.63
C ARG A 69 15.16 1.79 10.32
N ARG A 70 16.20 0.95 10.12
CA ARG A 70 17.00 0.91 8.88
C ARG A 70 16.23 0.36 7.67
N ALA A 71 15.18 -0.43 7.91
CA ALA A 71 14.35 -1.04 6.88
C ALA A 71 13.19 -0.14 6.41
N VAL A 72 12.79 0.85 7.21
CA VAL A 72 11.68 1.78 6.89
C VAL A 72 11.79 2.43 5.51
N PRO A 73 12.95 2.98 5.08
CA PRO A 73 13.07 3.61 3.77
C PRO A 73 12.72 2.67 2.60
N PHE A 74 13.00 1.36 2.72
CA PHE A 74 12.67 0.38 1.69
C PHE A 74 11.17 0.09 1.63
N VAL A 75 10.47 0.16 2.78
CA VAL A 75 9.01 0.03 2.82
C VAL A 75 8.35 1.23 2.16
N VAL A 76 8.81 2.45 2.47
CA VAL A 76 8.27 3.68 1.86
C VAL A 76 8.51 3.69 0.35
N ASP A 77 9.72 3.42 -0.10
CA ASP A 77 10.05 3.34 -1.53
C ASP A 77 9.21 2.28 -2.27
N ALA A 78 8.90 1.16 -1.61
CA ALA A 78 8.00 0.14 -2.15
C ALA A 78 6.53 0.60 -2.23
N ILE A 79 6.05 1.39 -1.27
CA ILE A 79 4.73 2.03 -1.32
C ILE A 79 4.69 3.01 -2.51
N GLU A 80 5.61 3.98 -2.54
CA GLU A 80 5.67 5.03 -3.57
C GLU A 80 5.72 4.42 -4.99
N SER A 81 6.54 3.38 -5.18
CA SER A 81 6.68 2.66 -6.46
C SER A 81 5.40 1.98 -6.94
N ASN A 82 4.48 1.65 -6.02
CA ASN A 82 3.22 0.99 -6.35
C ASN A 82 2.03 1.95 -6.40
N LEU A 83 2.11 3.14 -5.79
CA LEU A 83 1.02 4.14 -5.83
C LEU A 83 0.48 4.36 -7.26
N PRO A 84 1.29 4.58 -8.33
CA PRO A 84 0.76 4.82 -9.66
C PRO A 84 -0.12 3.69 -10.23
N LYS A 85 0.04 2.46 -9.73
CA LYS A 85 -0.67 1.26 -10.19
C LYS A 85 -1.99 1.02 -9.43
N MET A 86 -2.20 1.72 -8.31
CA MET A 86 -3.35 1.51 -7.43
C MET A 86 -4.59 2.27 -7.92
N PRO A 87 -5.81 1.71 -7.74
CA PRO A 87 -7.05 2.46 -7.82
C PRO A 87 -7.04 3.67 -6.88
N LEU A 88 -7.83 4.70 -7.18
CA LEU A 88 -7.78 5.99 -6.47
C LEU A 88 -7.91 5.85 -4.94
N VAL A 89 -8.90 5.09 -4.47
CA VAL A 89 -9.14 4.95 -3.02
C VAL A 89 -8.00 4.17 -2.36
N THR A 90 -7.55 3.08 -2.99
CA THR A 90 -6.41 2.30 -2.51
C THR A 90 -5.13 3.13 -2.45
N LYS A 91 -4.89 3.96 -3.46
CA LYS A 91 -3.77 4.91 -3.49
C LYS A 91 -3.83 5.85 -2.29
N ILE A 92 -4.98 6.49 -2.04
CA ILE A 92 -5.16 7.41 -0.91
C ILE A 92 -4.92 6.67 0.42
N TYR A 93 -5.43 5.45 0.56
CA TYR A 93 -5.18 4.62 1.73
C TYR A 93 -3.68 4.41 1.97
N PHE A 94 -2.92 4.02 0.95
CA PHE A 94 -1.48 3.78 1.10
C PHE A 94 -0.67 5.05 1.29
N MET A 95 -1.11 6.21 0.78
CA MET A 95 -0.51 7.51 1.14
C MET A 95 -0.69 7.82 2.63
N LEU A 96 -1.84 7.48 3.22
CA LEU A 96 -2.05 7.63 4.67
C LEU A 96 -1.17 6.66 5.47
N VAL A 97 -1.04 5.41 5.02
CA VAL A 97 -0.13 4.42 5.63
C VAL A 97 1.31 4.93 5.61
N GLU A 98 1.77 5.44 4.48
CA GLU A 98 3.11 6.04 4.35
C GLU A 98 3.32 7.20 5.35
N ASN A 99 2.34 8.12 5.44
CA ASN A 99 2.39 9.21 6.41
C ASN A 99 2.48 8.71 7.85
N THR A 100 1.67 7.69 8.22
CA THR A 100 1.74 7.06 9.56
C THR A 100 3.10 6.42 9.82
N ILE A 101 3.71 5.77 8.83
CA ILE A 101 5.07 5.23 8.96
C ILE A 101 6.08 6.34 9.27
N TRP A 102 5.99 7.48 8.57
CA TRP A 102 6.88 8.62 8.81
C TRP A 102 6.68 9.25 10.17
N GLU A 103 5.43 9.39 10.64
CA GLU A 103 5.14 9.89 11.99
C GLU A 103 5.79 9.00 13.06
N GLU A 104 5.66 7.68 12.96
CA GLU A 104 6.28 6.74 13.89
C GLU A 104 7.81 6.73 13.79
N TYR A 105 8.36 6.78 12.58
CA TYR A 105 9.80 6.89 12.35
C TYR A 105 10.37 8.15 13.01
N ASN A 106 9.69 9.29 12.87
CA ASN A 106 10.15 10.56 13.39
C ASN A 106 10.08 10.62 14.92
N LYS A 107 8.99 10.11 15.55
CA LYS A 107 8.87 10.00 17.01
C LYS A 107 10.07 9.27 17.64
N GLY A 108 10.50 8.17 17.03
CA GLY A 108 11.66 7.40 17.50
C GLY A 108 13.03 8.04 17.26
N SER A 109 13.11 9.20 16.61
CA SER A 109 14.37 9.97 16.41
C SER A 109 14.59 11.04 17.47
N SER A 110 13.56 11.33 18.27
CA SER A 110 13.53 12.44 19.23
C SER A 110 13.76 11.98 20.69
N SER A 111 14.15 10.71 20.87
CA SER A 111 14.54 10.09 22.16
C SER A 111 15.97 9.60 22.06
#